data_AF-A0A920AFW8-F1
#
_entry.id   AF-A0A920AFW8-F1
#
_cell.length_a   1.000
_cell.length_b   1.000
_cell.length_c   1.000
_cell.angle_alpha   90.00
_cell.angle_beta   90.00
_cell.angle_gamma   90.00
#
_symmetry.space_group_name_H-M   'P 1'
#
loop_
_entity.id
_entity.type
_entity.pdbx_description
1 polymer ?
#
loop_
_entity_poly.entity_id
_entity_poly.type
_entity_poly.pdbx_seq_one_letter_code
_entity_poly.pdbx_strand_id
1 'polypeptide(L)'
;MSSDSLALDQDTIAAIATPSGRGGVSIIRVSGPKALPIAELLTHKTVHARQPLLTRFLPRTMAFSIRYNAFFQSPASFTGEDVVEFHCHGGVMVTNLLLEACHARGARLARPGEFSERAFLNNKMDLTQAEGLADLIDAPTQQAARQATASLQGHFQMPLIRSISASLTSGSMSRLLSTFPRKKSTFSVKDGSPHHCSS
;
A
#
# COMPACT_ATOMS: atom_id res chain seq x y z
N MET A 1 -20.11 21.72 -3.96
CA MET A 1 -20.42 20.28 -3.91
C MET A 1 -20.29 19.72 -5.32
N SER A 2 -19.19 19.02 -5.59
CA SER A 2 -18.90 18.25 -6.82
C SER A 2 -17.39 17.98 -6.78
N SER A 3 -16.84 16.77 -6.72
CA SER A 3 -17.35 15.43 -6.93
C SER A 3 -16.35 14.49 -6.24
N ASP A 4 -16.79 13.74 -5.24
CA ASP A 4 -16.05 12.56 -4.75
C ASP A 4 -16.08 11.50 -5.86
N SER A 5 -15.09 11.53 -6.75
CA SER A 5 -14.86 10.45 -7.68
C SER A 5 -13.80 9.53 -7.09
N LEU A 6 -14.18 8.27 -6.85
CA LEU A 6 -13.31 7.10 -6.61
C LEU A 6 -12.34 6.80 -7.78
N ALA A 7 -11.93 7.81 -8.53
CA ALA A 7 -10.80 7.68 -9.44
C ALA A 7 -9.55 7.60 -8.56
N LEU A 8 -8.75 6.54 -8.73
CA LEU A 8 -7.33 6.60 -8.37
C LEU A 8 -6.82 7.92 -8.94
N ASP A 9 -6.50 8.87 -8.06
CA ASP A 9 -6.04 10.18 -8.46
C ASP A 9 -4.82 9.93 -9.36
N GLN A 10 -4.94 10.15 -10.68
CA GLN A 10 -3.86 9.91 -11.66
C GLN A 10 -2.78 10.99 -11.55
N ASP A 11 -2.65 11.58 -10.37
CA ASP A 11 -1.63 12.55 -10.07
C ASP A 11 -0.30 11.83 -9.82
N THR A 12 0.77 12.61 -9.83
CA THR A 12 2.11 12.13 -9.53
C THR A 12 2.50 12.73 -8.20
N ILE A 13 2.98 11.91 -7.27
CA ILE A 13 3.37 12.35 -5.93
C ILE A 13 4.87 12.33 -5.76
N ALA A 14 5.39 13.24 -4.93
CA ALA A 14 6.80 13.31 -4.56
C ALA A 14 6.97 13.52 -3.06
N ALA A 15 7.99 12.90 -2.47
CA ALA A 15 8.40 13.16 -1.08
C ALA A 15 9.89 12.83 -0.86
N ILE A 16 10.42 13.35 0.24
CA ILE A 16 11.73 12.95 0.77
C ILE A 16 11.55 11.58 1.42
N ALA A 17 12.27 10.57 0.93
CA ALA A 17 12.17 9.17 1.37
C ALA A 17 13.23 8.78 2.43
N THR A 18 14.14 9.70 2.77
CA THR A 18 15.15 9.53 3.82
C THR A 18 14.80 10.37 5.06
N PRO A 19 15.26 9.98 6.26
CA PRO A 19 15.08 10.79 7.47
C PRO A 19 15.55 12.24 7.30
N SER A 20 14.85 13.17 7.94
CA SER A 20 15.24 14.58 7.95
C SER A 20 16.56 14.78 8.69
N GLY A 21 17.43 15.65 8.17
CA GLY A 21 18.67 16.01 8.85
C GLY A 21 19.82 16.21 7.87
N ARG A 22 21.05 16.13 8.40
CA ARG A 22 22.28 16.15 7.60
C ARG A 22 22.75 14.72 7.41
N GLY A 23 22.97 14.32 6.16
CA GLY A 23 23.50 13.01 5.80
C GLY A 23 24.34 13.05 4.54
N GLY A 24 25.06 11.96 4.24
CA GLY A 24 25.81 11.85 2.98
C GLY A 24 24.91 11.82 1.74
N VAL A 25 23.72 11.20 1.87
CA VAL A 25 22.75 11.04 0.80
C VAL A 25 21.33 11.37 1.30
N SER A 26 20.52 11.96 0.44
CA SER A 26 19.07 12.09 0.60
C SER A 26 18.38 11.56 -0.66
N ILE A 27 17.20 10.96 -0.49
CA ILE A 27 16.42 10.37 -1.58
C ILE A 27 15.11 11.14 -1.72
N ILE A 28 14.80 11.58 -2.92
CA ILE A 28 13.48 12.10 -3.31
C ILE A 28 12.83 11.02 -4.18
N ARG A 29 11.69 10.51 -3.74
CA ARG A 29 10.91 9.51 -4.48
C ARG A 29 9.74 10.20 -5.16
N VAL A 30 9.53 9.88 -6.44
CA VAL A 30 8.40 10.35 -7.26
C VAL A 30 7.65 9.13 -7.79
N SER A 31 6.32 9.08 -7.66
CA SER A 31 5.46 7.97 -8.12
C SER A 31 4.27 8.49 -8.89
N GLY A 32 3.95 7.85 -10.02
CA GLY A 32 2.79 8.18 -10.85
C GLY A 32 3.14 8.44 -12.31
N PRO A 33 2.16 8.79 -13.17
CA PRO A 33 2.32 8.82 -14.62
C PRO A 33 3.33 9.86 -15.14
N LYS A 34 3.68 10.87 -14.33
CA LYS A 34 4.69 11.89 -14.70
C LYS A 34 6.08 11.61 -14.12
N ALA A 35 6.30 10.49 -13.42
CA ALA A 35 7.59 10.20 -12.79
C ALA A 35 8.75 10.19 -13.80
N LEU A 36 8.62 9.45 -14.90
CA LEU A 36 9.62 9.41 -15.97
C LEU A 36 9.78 10.78 -16.68
N PRO A 37 8.72 11.45 -17.15
CA PRO A 37 8.84 12.80 -17.72
C PRO A 37 9.54 13.81 -16.80
N ILE A 38 9.23 13.80 -15.49
CA ILE A 38 9.90 14.67 -14.51
C ILE A 38 11.40 14.37 -14.45
N ALA A 39 11.78 13.09 -14.45
CA ALA A 39 13.18 12.70 -14.46
C ALA A 39 13.92 13.18 -15.70
N GLU A 40 13.39 12.96 -16.88
CA GLU A 40 14.03 13.40 -18.13
C GLU A 40 14.15 14.93 -18.19
N LEU A 41 13.14 15.67 -17.71
CA LEU A 41 13.17 17.14 -17.62
C LEU A 41 14.16 17.68 -16.59
N LEU A 42 14.39 16.97 -15.49
CA LEU A 42 15.36 17.38 -14.46
C LEU A 42 16.80 17.01 -14.82
N THR A 43 16.96 15.89 -15.52
CA THR A 43 18.28 15.34 -15.87
C THR A 43 18.78 15.78 -17.24
N HIS A 44 17.89 16.26 -18.12
CA HIS A 44 18.14 16.55 -19.53
C HIS A 44 18.73 15.35 -20.30
N LYS A 45 18.34 14.14 -19.90
CA LYS A 45 18.82 12.88 -20.47
C LYS A 45 17.66 11.91 -20.61
N THR A 46 17.76 11.00 -21.57
CA THR A 46 16.86 9.84 -21.66
C THR A 46 17.11 8.93 -20.47
N VAL A 47 16.02 8.50 -19.84
CA VAL A 47 16.08 7.68 -18.63
C VAL A 47 15.60 6.26 -18.95
N HIS A 48 16.42 5.27 -18.59
CA HIS A 48 16.09 3.86 -18.77
C HIS A 48 15.80 3.18 -17.43
N ALA A 49 14.87 2.22 -17.44
CA ALA A 49 14.50 1.48 -16.25
C ALA A 49 15.69 0.68 -15.71
N ARG A 50 15.87 0.71 -14.38
CA ARG A 50 16.94 -0.01 -13.64
C ARG A 50 18.38 0.30 -14.09
N GLN A 51 18.60 1.45 -14.73
CA GLN A 51 19.94 1.92 -15.09
C GLN A 51 20.27 3.19 -14.30
N PRO A 52 21.30 3.19 -13.43
CA PRO A 52 21.70 4.40 -12.72
C PRO A 52 22.33 5.42 -13.66
N LEU A 53 22.07 6.71 -13.42
CA LEU A 53 22.57 7.83 -14.22
C LEU A 53 23.08 8.95 -13.32
N LEU A 54 24.38 9.21 -13.39
CA LEU A 54 24.96 10.41 -12.81
C LEU A 54 24.64 11.61 -13.71
N THR A 55 24.09 12.67 -13.11
CA THR A 55 23.85 13.93 -13.79
C THR A 55 24.04 15.12 -12.86
N ARG A 56 23.90 16.32 -13.39
CA ARG A 56 23.92 17.55 -12.60
C ARG A 56 22.53 18.15 -12.63
N PHE A 57 22.04 18.53 -11.45
CA PHE A 57 20.85 19.32 -11.35
C PHE A 57 21.24 20.79 -11.31
N LEU A 58 20.64 21.56 -12.20
CA LEU A 58 20.93 22.97 -12.38
C LEU A 58 19.66 23.77 -12.08
N PRO A 59 19.29 23.98 -10.80
CA PRO A 59 18.25 24.93 -10.48
C PRO A 59 18.76 26.35 -10.73
N ARG A 60 17.82 27.30 -10.82
CA ARG A 60 18.10 28.72 -11.08
C ARG A 60 19.04 29.37 -10.04
N THR A 61 19.13 28.81 -8.83
CA THR A 61 19.81 29.40 -7.68
C THR A 61 21.18 28.79 -7.37
N MET A 62 21.34 27.46 -7.47
CA MET A 62 22.58 26.78 -7.07
C MET A 62 22.74 25.42 -7.74
N ALA A 63 23.76 25.26 -8.58
CA ALA A 63 24.06 23.99 -9.24
C ALA A 63 24.60 22.93 -8.25
N PHE A 64 23.99 21.74 -8.21
CA PHE A 64 24.49 20.61 -7.43
C PHE A 64 24.41 19.28 -8.18
N SER A 65 25.20 18.30 -7.78
CA SER A 65 25.14 16.97 -8.40
C SER A 65 23.93 16.20 -7.89
N ILE A 66 23.19 15.57 -8.80
CA ILE A 66 22.18 14.58 -8.47
C ILE A 66 22.60 13.26 -9.11
N ARG A 67 22.52 12.17 -8.35
CA ARG A 67 22.54 10.84 -8.90
C ARG A 67 21.09 10.40 -9.01
N TYR A 68 20.55 10.41 -10.21
CA TYR A 68 19.37 9.59 -10.43
C TYR A 68 19.87 8.14 -10.39
N ASN A 69 19.28 7.30 -9.54
CA ASN A 69 19.77 5.92 -9.40
C ASN A 69 18.79 4.91 -9.98
N ALA A 70 17.50 5.21 -10.02
CA ALA A 70 16.53 4.22 -10.44
C ALA A 70 15.22 4.81 -10.95
N PHE A 71 14.80 4.29 -12.10
CA PHE A 71 13.45 4.33 -12.64
C PHE A 71 12.96 2.90 -12.58
N PHE A 72 11.87 2.71 -11.87
CA PHE A 72 11.14 1.47 -11.79
C PHE A 72 9.89 1.66 -12.62
N GLN A 73 9.91 1.08 -13.82
CA GLN A 73 8.76 1.11 -14.71
C GLN A 73 7.62 0.27 -14.12
N SER A 74 6.39 0.78 -14.19
CA SER A 74 5.18 0.03 -13.88
C SER A 74 5.13 -1.28 -14.69
N PRO A 75 4.67 -2.40 -14.10
CA PRO A 75 4.19 -2.57 -12.72
C PRO A 75 5.29 -2.97 -11.72
N ALA A 76 6.56 -2.95 -12.15
CA ALA A 76 7.68 -3.55 -11.42
C ALA A 76 8.39 -2.53 -10.51
N SER A 77 7.60 -1.83 -9.70
CA SER A 77 8.02 -0.81 -8.73
C SER A 77 7.38 -1.04 -7.35
N PHE A 78 7.75 -0.22 -6.36
CA PHE A 78 7.18 -0.27 -5.01
C PHE A 78 5.66 -0.02 -5.00
N THR A 79 5.22 1.05 -5.66
CA THR A 79 3.80 1.43 -5.72
C THR A 79 3.03 0.69 -6.80
N GLY A 80 3.70 0.01 -7.73
CA GLY A 80 3.07 -0.54 -8.94
C GLY A 80 2.92 0.47 -10.08
N GLU A 81 3.21 1.75 -9.83
CA GLU A 81 3.23 2.82 -10.83
C GLU A 81 4.65 3.01 -11.38
N ASP A 82 4.83 3.93 -12.31
CA ASP A 82 6.16 4.44 -12.63
C ASP A 82 6.73 5.17 -11.41
N VAL A 83 7.94 4.77 -10.96
CA VAL A 83 8.62 5.35 -9.80
C VAL A 83 10.03 5.78 -10.17
N VAL A 84 10.40 6.99 -9.77
CA VAL A 84 11.76 7.52 -9.89
C VAL A 84 12.33 7.85 -8.52
N GLU A 85 13.59 7.52 -8.30
CA GLU A 85 14.35 7.91 -7.12
C GLU A 85 15.56 8.77 -7.49
N PHE A 86 15.55 10.02 -7.00
CA PHE A 86 16.69 10.93 -7.09
C PHE A 86 17.51 10.88 -5.80
N HIS A 87 18.79 10.57 -5.92
CA HIS A 87 19.74 10.57 -4.81
C HIS A 87 20.61 11.81 -4.91
N CYS A 88 20.49 12.72 -3.95
CA CYS A 88 21.31 13.92 -3.87
C CYS A 88 22.15 13.91 -2.58
N HIS A 89 22.98 14.93 -2.40
CA HIS A 89 23.67 15.11 -1.12
C HIS A 89 22.64 15.42 -0.05
N GLY A 90 22.80 14.84 1.15
CA GLY A 90 21.82 14.94 2.24
C GLY A 90 21.83 16.27 3.00
N GLY A 91 22.04 17.39 2.29
CA GLY A 91 21.83 18.73 2.84
C GLY A 91 20.36 19.11 2.75
N VAL A 92 19.81 19.71 3.81
CA VAL A 92 18.39 20.14 3.89
C VAL A 92 18.02 21.03 2.71
N MET A 93 18.84 22.04 2.40
CA MET A 93 18.59 22.97 1.29
C MET A 93 18.59 22.26 -0.07
N VAL A 94 19.57 21.38 -0.31
CA VAL A 94 19.71 20.61 -1.56
C VAL A 94 18.49 19.72 -1.78
N THR A 95 18.05 19.05 -0.71
CA THR A 95 16.90 18.15 -0.73
C THR A 95 15.60 18.91 -1.04
N ASN A 96 15.37 20.04 -0.36
CA ASN A 96 14.18 20.87 -0.57
C ASN A 96 14.12 21.45 -1.98
N LEU A 97 15.25 21.97 -2.49
CA LEU A 97 15.32 22.48 -3.87
C LEU A 97 14.95 21.42 -4.91
N LEU A 98 15.36 20.17 -4.69
CA LEU A 98 15.04 19.08 -5.61
C LEU A 98 13.57 18.66 -5.51
N LEU A 99 13.00 18.62 -4.30
CA LEU A 99 11.58 18.36 -4.08
C LEU A 99 10.71 19.45 -4.72
N GLU A 100 11.05 20.73 -4.51
CA GLU A 100 10.39 21.88 -5.16
C GLU A 100 10.47 21.80 -6.68
N ALA A 101 11.61 21.35 -7.22
CA ALA A 101 11.78 21.18 -8.66
C ALA A 101 10.92 20.06 -9.25
N CYS A 102 10.66 18.99 -8.47
CA CYS A 102 9.68 17.96 -8.82
C CYS A 102 8.26 18.55 -8.78
N HIS A 103 7.95 19.32 -7.73
CA HIS A 103 6.65 19.95 -7.57
C HIS A 103 6.31 20.91 -8.71
N ALA A 104 7.25 21.77 -9.07
CA ALA A 104 7.14 22.72 -10.18
C ALA A 104 6.94 22.04 -11.56
N ARG A 105 7.24 20.74 -11.68
CA ARG A 105 7.04 19.92 -12.88
C ARG A 105 5.78 19.05 -12.81
N GLY A 106 4.90 19.33 -11.86
CA GLY A 106 3.56 18.73 -11.79
C GLY A 106 3.45 17.53 -10.87
N ALA A 107 4.42 17.28 -9.99
CA ALA A 107 4.22 16.38 -8.86
C ALA A 107 3.52 17.13 -7.69
N ARG A 108 2.61 16.48 -6.98
CA ARG A 108 2.09 16.95 -5.68
C ARG A 108 2.95 16.40 -4.55
N LEU A 109 2.99 17.06 -3.40
CA LEU A 109 3.58 16.46 -2.20
C LEU A 109 2.75 15.26 -1.73
N ALA A 110 3.42 14.13 -1.49
CA ALA A 110 2.75 12.95 -0.95
C ALA A 110 2.28 13.19 0.50
N ARG A 111 1.13 12.63 0.86
CA ARG A 111 0.69 12.56 2.27
C ARG A 111 1.44 11.43 3.01
N PRO A 112 1.46 11.44 4.36
CA PRO A 112 2.00 10.32 5.13
C PRO A 112 1.37 8.99 4.71
N GLY A 113 2.21 7.98 4.48
CA GLY A 113 1.78 6.63 4.07
C GLY A 113 1.32 6.47 2.62
N GLU A 114 1.24 7.55 1.82
CA GLU A 114 0.60 7.49 0.49
C GLU A 114 1.27 6.49 -0.47
N PHE A 115 2.60 6.36 -0.44
CA PHE A 115 3.29 5.38 -1.28
C PHE A 115 2.90 3.93 -0.93
N SER A 116 2.81 3.59 0.36
CA SER A 116 2.41 2.25 0.80
C SER A 116 0.93 2.00 0.53
N GLU A 117 0.09 3.03 0.65
CA GLU A 117 -1.32 2.92 0.27
C GLU A 117 -1.49 2.66 -1.24
N ARG A 118 -0.75 3.37 -2.10
CA ARG A 118 -0.77 3.08 -3.55
C ARG A 118 -0.26 1.68 -3.84
N ALA A 119 0.77 1.22 -3.13
CA ALA A 119 1.26 -0.15 -3.23
C ALA A 119 0.16 -1.17 -2.89
N PHE A 120 -0.61 -0.92 -1.82
CA PHE A 120 -1.76 -1.73 -1.45
C PHE A 120 -2.85 -1.73 -2.54
N LEU A 121 -3.27 -0.55 -3.00
CA LEU A 121 -4.29 -0.40 -4.05
C LEU A 121 -3.89 -1.06 -5.38
N ASN A 122 -2.59 -1.10 -5.68
CA ASN A 122 -2.04 -1.74 -6.88
C ASN A 122 -1.63 -3.21 -6.65
N ASN A 123 -2.11 -3.86 -5.58
CA ASN A 123 -1.85 -5.27 -5.27
C ASN A 123 -0.34 -5.61 -5.18
N LYS A 124 0.49 -4.64 -4.78
CA LYS A 124 1.93 -4.86 -4.52
C LYS A 124 2.17 -5.42 -3.13
N MET A 125 1.26 -5.14 -2.21
CA MET A 125 1.27 -5.65 -0.85
C MET A 125 -0.16 -5.71 -0.28
N ASP A 126 -0.40 -6.55 0.73
CA ASP A 126 -1.65 -6.54 1.50
C ASP A 126 -1.56 -5.62 2.75
N LEU A 127 -2.65 -5.50 3.51
CA LEU A 127 -2.70 -4.65 4.71
C LEU A 127 -1.72 -5.13 5.80
N THR A 128 -1.57 -6.45 5.99
CA THR A 128 -0.65 -7.03 6.98
C THR A 128 0.80 -6.73 6.62
N GLN A 129 1.13 -6.75 5.33
CA GLN A 129 2.43 -6.34 4.84
C GLN A 129 2.66 -4.83 5.00
N ALA A 130 1.63 -4.00 4.78
CA ALA A 130 1.73 -2.56 4.96
C ALA A 130 1.97 -2.17 6.43
N GLU A 131 1.28 -2.85 7.36
CA GLU A 131 1.51 -2.73 8.80
C GLU A 131 2.93 -3.21 9.17
N GLY A 132 3.33 -4.39 8.66
CA GLY A 132 4.68 -4.91 8.89
C GLY A 132 5.80 -3.99 8.38
N LEU A 133 5.54 -3.21 7.32
CA LEU A 133 6.48 -2.18 6.84
C LEU A 133 6.66 -1.06 7.87
N ALA A 134 5.56 -0.55 8.41
CA ALA A 134 5.60 0.49 9.44
C ALA A 134 6.30 -0.02 10.71
N ASP A 135 5.93 -1.23 11.17
CA ASP A 135 6.55 -1.87 12.33
C ASP A 135 8.06 -2.07 12.15
N LEU A 136 8.51 -2.40 10.93
CA LEU A 136 9.94 -2.59 10.66
C LEU A 136 10.71 -1.26 10.72
N ILE A 137 10.10 -0.17 10.23
CA ILE A 137 10.70 1.18 10.29
C ILE A 137 10.86 1.63 11.74
N ASP A 138 9.86 1.35 12.58
CA ASP A 138 9.81 1.81 13.97
C ASP A 138 10.46 0.84 14.98
N ALA A 139 10.95 -0.32 14.52
CA ALA A 139 11.44 -1.39 15.39
C ALA A 139 12.60 -0.95 16.31
N PRO A 140 12.42 -0.94 17.65
CA PRO A 140 13.47 -0.51 18.57
C PRO A 140 14.45 -1.63 18.93
N THR A 141 14.15 -2.88 18.57
CA THR A 141 14.96 -4.06 18.89
C THR A 141 15.08 -5.00 17.69
N GLN A 142 16.14 -5.81 17.67
CA GLN A 142 16.32 -6.84 16.65
C GLN A 142 15.15 -7.85 16.63
N GLN A 143 14.57 -8.17 17.79
CA GLN A 143 13.43 -9.08 17.87
C GLN A 143 12.18 -8.47 17.23
N ALA A 144 11.88 -7.20 17.51
CA ALA A 144 10.77 -6.49 16.88
C ALA A 144 10.95 -6.43 15.34
N ALA A 145 12.17 -6.11 14.87
CA ALA A 145 12.47 -6.08 13.44
C ALA A 145 12.28 -7.46 12.77
N ARG A 146 12.65 -8.56 13.45
CA ARG A 146 12.41 -9.93 12.95
C ARG A 146 10.92 -10.25 12.85
N GLN A 147 10.13 -9.84 13.84
CA GLN A 147 8.67 -10.04 13.82
C GLN A 147 8.02 -9.24 12.68
N ALA A 148 8.37 -7.97 12.52
CA ALA A 148 7.89 -7.12 11.44
C ALA A 148 8.27 -7.67 10.04
N THR A 149 9.50 -8.19 9.91
CA THR A 149 9.96 -8.84 8.67
C THR A 149 9.13 -10.08 8.34
N ALA A 150 8.72 -10.86 9.34
CA ALA A 150 7.87 -12.04 9.11
C ALA A 150 6.49 -11.64 8.55
N SER A 151 5.89 -10.56 9.06
CA SER A 151 4.65 -9.98 8.54
C SER A 151 4.82 -9.49 7.09
N LEU A 152 5.90 -8.75 6.81
CA LEU A 152 6.25 -8.26 5.47
C LEU A 152 6.41 -9.37 4.43
N GLN A 153 7.07 -10.48 4.80
CA GLN A 153 7.30 -11.62 3.91
C GLN A 153 6.03 -12.45 3.66
N GLY A 154 4.91 -12.10 4.30
CA GLY A 154 3.65 -12.84 4.14
C GLY A 154 3.65 -14.18 4.89
N HIS A 155 4.49 -14.36 5.92
CA HIS A 155 4.44 -15.56 6.77
C HIS A 155 3.13 -15.69 7.56
N PHE A 156 2.27 -14.65 7.50
CA PHE A 156 0.86 -14.70 7.91
C PHE A 156 -0.12 -15.00 6.77
N GLN A 157 0.30 -15.67 5.69
CA GLN A 157 -0.60 -16.55 4.95
C GLN A 157 -0.91 -17.80 5.80
N MET A 158 -1.49 -17.58 6.98
CA MET A 158 -2.01 -18.64 7.82
C MET A 158 -3.15 -19.32 7.03
N PRO A 159 -3.11 -20.65 6.85
CA PRO A 159 -4.27 -21.43 6.43
C PRO A 159 -5.52 -21.10 7.26
N LEU A 160 -5.34 -20.60 8.49
CA LEU A 160 -6.37 -20.16 9.42
C LEU A 160 -7.15 -18.91 8.97
N ILE A 161 -6.51 -17.87 8.41
CA ILE A 161 -7.24 -16.66 7.96
C ILE A 161 -8.08 -17.00 6.71
N ARG A 162 -7.52 -17.83 5.83
CA ARG A 162 -8.23 -18.37 4.66
C ARG A 162 -9.37 -19.31 5.07
N SER A 163 -9.17 -20.15 6.08
CA SER A 163 -10.21 -21.07 6.57
C SER A 163 -11.30 -20.36 7.35
N ILE A 164 -11.01 -19.31 8.11
CA ILE A 164 -12.00 -18.46 8.77
C ILE A 164 -12.82 -17.70 7.73
N SER A 165 -12.17 -17.10 6.73
CA SER A 165 -12.87 -16.40 5.65
C SER A 165 -13.77 -17.34 4.83
N ALA A 166 -13.30 -18.56 4.54
CA ALA A 166 -14.08 -19.61 3.88
C ALA A 166 -15.23 -20.14 4.77
N SER A 167 -15.01 -20.25 6.08
CA SER A 167 -16.03 -20.66 7.05
C SER A 167 -17.13 -19.60 7.17
N LEU A 168 -16.77 -18.31 7.14
CA LEU A 168 -17.71 -17.19 7.17
C LEU A 168 -18.54 -17.09 5.87
N THR A 169 -17.95 -17.40 4.71
CA THR A 169 -18.71 -17.48 3.45
C THR A 169 -19.61 -18.72 3.37
N SER A 170 -19.19 -19.85 3.96
CA SER A 170 -20.02 -21.07 4.05
C SER A 170 -21.11 -21.00 5.14
N GLY A 171 -20.98 -20.09 6.11
CA GLY A 171 -21.84 -20.00 7.29
C GLY A 171 -23.16 -19.24 7.11
N SER A 172 -23.40 -18.60 5.95
CA SER A 172 -24.56 -17.71 5.75
C SER A 172 -25.77 -18.34 5.06
N MET A 173 -25.95 -19.67 5.11
CA MET A 173 -27.14 -20.30 4.48
C MET A 173 -27.92 -21.30 5.33
N SER A 174 -27.68 -21.43 6.65
CA SER A 174 -28.46 -22.40 7.45
C SER A 174 -28.84 -21.98 8.87
N ARG A 175 -28.46 -20.79 9.37
CA ARG A 175 -28.61 -20.49 10.80
C ARG A 175 -29.46 -19.25 11.13
N LEU A 176 -30.63 -19.12 10.49
CA LEU A 176 -31.61 -18.08 10.88
C LEU A 176 -33.08 -18.52 10.83
N LEU A 177 -33.39 -19.81 10.95
CA LEU A 177 -34.77 -20.31 11.08
C LEU A 177 -35.00 -21.34 12.22
N SER A 178 -34.04 -21.59 13.12
CA SER A 178 -34.21 -22.60 14.19
C SER A 178 -34.24 -22.07 15.62
N THR A 179 -34.20 -20.75 15.86
CA THR A 179 -34.20 -20.15 17.21
C THR A 179 -35.58 -19.66 17.69
N PHE A 180 -36.68 -20.26 17.24
CA PHE A 180 -38.00 -20.02 17.82
C PHE A 180 -38.28 -21.02 18.97
N PRO A 181 -38.45 -20.57 20.23
CA PRO A 181 -39.02 -21.42 21.27
C PRO A 181 -40.55 -21.38 21.13
N ARG A 182 -41.17 -22.46 20.64
CA ARG A 182 -42.64 -22.61 20.72
C ARG A 182 -43.03 -23.00 22.16
N LYS A 183 -43.70 -22.09 22.87
CA LYS A 183 -44.36 -22.35 24.16
C LYS A 183 -45.40 -23.46 24.02
N LYS A 184 -45.40 -24.40 24.97
CA LYS A 184 -46.46 -25.40 25.15
C LYS A 184 -47.77 -24.70 25.51
N SER A 185 -48.85 -25.03 24.81
CA SER A 185 -50.20 -24.96 25.36
C SER A 185 -50.84 -26.34 25.22
N THR A 186 -51.37 -26.82 26.33
CA THR A 186 -52.08 -28.09 26.48
C THR A 186 -53.52 -27.91 26.00
N PHE A 187 -54.03 -28.82 25.19
CA PHE A 187 -55.45 -29.17 25.22
C PHE A 187 -55.59 -30.67 24.96
N SER A 188 -56.30 -31.33 25.88
CA SER A 188 -56.64 -32.75 25.87
C SER A 188 -58.04 -32.92 25.32
N VAL A 189 -58.25 -33.85 24.38
CA VAL A 189 -59.53 -34.55 24.21
C VAL A 189 -59.27 -36.02 23.83
N LYS A 190 -59.43 -36.87 24.85
CA LYS A 190 -59.99 -38.23 24.94
C LYS A 190 -60.07 -39.17 23.71
N ASP A 191 -59.41 -40.32 23.89
CA ASP A 191 -59.88 -41.72 23.81
C ASP A 191 -60.76 -42.21 22.66
N GLY A 192 -60.26 -43.28 22.01
CA GLY A 192 -61.03 -44.21 21.18
C GLY A 192 -60.11 -45.24 20.49
N SER A 193 -59.93 -46.40 21.13
CA SER A 193 -59.18 -47.56 20.62
C SER A 193 -60.02 -48.42 19.64
N PRO A 194 -59.61 -49.64 19.25
CA PRO A 194 -58.79 -49.95 18.06
C PRO A 194 -59.54 -50.87 17.07
N HIS A 195 -59.14 -50.93 15.79
CA HIS A 195 -59.50 -52.07 14.94
C HIS A 195 -58.36 -52.53 14.03
N HIS A 196 -58.05 -53.83 14.17
CA HIS A 196 -57.33 -54.71 13.25
C HIS A 196 -57.78 -54.57 11.79
N CYS A 197 -56.90 -54.78 10.81
CA CYS A 197 -56.65 -56.09 10.18
C CYS A 197 -55.66 -55.96 8.99
N SER A 198 -54.92 -57.05 8.75
CA SER A 198 -54.14 -57.44 7.56
C SER A 198 -54.69 -56.93 6.21
N SER A 199 -53.86 -56.59 5.21
CA SER A 199 -53.02 -57.51 4.40
C SER A 199 -52.03 -56.70 3.57
#